data_AF-R5LJI0-F1
#
_entry.id   AF-R5LJI0-F1
#
_cell.length_a   1.000
_cell.length_b   1.000
_cell.length_c   1.000
_cell.angle_alpha   90.00
_cell.angle_beta   90.00
_cell.angle_gamma   90.00
#
_symmetry.space_group_name_H-M   'P 1'
#
loop_
_entity.id
_entity.type
_entity.pdbx_description
1 polymer ?
#
loop_
_entity_poly.entity_id
_entity_poly.type
_entity_poly.pdbx_seq_one_letter_code
_entity_poly.pdbx_strand_id
1 'polypeptide(L)'
;MKAKYIVRFLGIIIVILFFALYFGQYTGYYNISNERKTTLTKEAIERFERDVSDGKEIIAGNYLTKEKNYNNSLSKMGLGISRLIGEGFDKMINTIFKEVEKAIRN
;
A
#
# COMPACT_ATOMS: atom_id res chain seq x y z
N MET A 1 -27.36 -26.03 7.97
CA MET A 1 -26.08 -26.41 7.29
C MET A 1 -25.28 -25.21 6.76
N LYS A 2 -25.86 -24.25 6.03
CA LYS A 2 -25.12 -23.11 5.43
C LYS A 2 -24.40 -22.18 6.43
N ALA A 3 -25.02 -21.87 7.57
CA ALA A 3 -24.44 -20.96 8.58
C ALA A 3 -23.13 -21.47 9.20
N LYS A 4 -23.00 -22.79 9.46
CA LYS A 4 -21.78 -23.40 10.00
C LYS A 4 -20.59 -23.23 9.05
N TYR A 5 -20.82 -23.33 7.73
CA TYR A 5 -19.79 -23.14 6.72
C TYR A 5 -19.38 -21.67 6.58
N ILE A 6 -20.34 -20.73 6.68
CA ILE A 6 -20.06 -19.28 6.66
C ILE A 6 -19.23 -18.87 7.88
N VAL A 7 -19.61 -19.34 9.08
CA VAL A 7 -18.86 -19.05 10.32
C VAL A 7 -17.44 -19.64 10.26
N ARG A 8 -17.30 -20.87 9.73
CA ARG A 8 -15.99 -21.49 9.52
C ARG A 8 -15.14 -20.72 8.51
N PHE A 9 -15.74 -20.23 7.43
CA PHE A 9 -15.08 -19.42 6.42
C PHE A 9 -14.61 -18.06 6.98
N LEU A 10 -15.47 -17.35 7.71
CA LEU A 10 -15.11 -16.10 8.39
C LEU A 10 -13.98 -16.31 9.42
N GLY A 11 -14.04 -17.40 10.19
CA GLY A 11 -12.97 -17.76 11.13
C GLY A 11 -11.62 -17.96 10.43
N ILE A 12 -11.60 -18.63 9.28
CA ILE A 12 -10.38 -18.82 8.48
C ILE A 12 -9.84 -17.47 7.96
N ILE A 13 -10.71 -16.59 7.46
CA ILE A 13 -10.31 -15.25 7.01
C ILE A 13 -9.66 -14.45 8.14
N ILE A 14 -10.27 -14.46 9.33
CA ILE A 14 -9.73 -13.73 10.49
C ILE A 14 -8.35 -14.27 10.88
N VAL A 15 -8.15 -15.59 10.87
CA VAL A 15 -6.83 -16.21 11.14
C VAL A 15 -5.81 -15.81 10.09
N ILE A 16 -6.17 -15.79 8.81
CA ILE A 16 -5.29 -15.34 7.73
C ILE A 16 -4.91 -13.86 7.90
N LEU A 17 -5.87 -12.99 8.22
CA LEU A 17 -5.63 -11.57 8.46
C LEU A 17 -4.72 -11.36 9.68
N PHE A 18 -4.93 -12.11 10.77
CA PHE A 18 -4.08 -12.07 11.95
C PHE A 18 -2.62 -12.39 11.60
N PHE A 19 -2.37 -13.47 10.86
CA PHE A 19 -1.01 -13.81 10.43
C PHE A 19 -0.43 -12.77 9.47
N ALA A 20 -1.21 -12.26 8.52
CA ALA A 20 -0.75 -11.21 7.60
C ALA A 20 -0.28 -9.95 8.36
N LEU A 21 -1.03 -9.54 9.39
CA LEU A 21 -0.66 -8.40 10.25
C LEU A 21 0.54 -8.72 11.14
N TYR A 22 0.56 -9.90 11.78
CA TYR A 22 1.65 -10.33 12.65
C TYR A 22 2.99 -10.42 11.91
N PHE A 23 3.01 -11.09 10.76
CA PHE A 23 4.20 -11.14 9.91
C PHE A 23 4.51 -9.77 9.28
N GLY A 24 3.50 -8.97 8.94
CA GLY A 24 3.72 -7.60 8.44
C GLY A 24 4.46 -6.72 9.44
N GLN A 25 4.16 -6.85 10.74
CA GLN A 25 4.90 -6.18 11.80
C GLN A 25 6.30 -6.79 12.01
N TYR A 26 6.41 -8.11 12.09
CA TYR A 26 7.68 -8.81 12.34
C TYR A 26 8.70 -8.62 11.21
N THR A 27 8.25 -8.57 9.96
CA THR A 27 9.12 -8.40 8.79
C THR A 27 9.70 -6.98 8.66
N GLY A 28 9.35 -6.07 9.58
CA GLY A 28 9.95 -4.74 9.64
C GLY A 28 9.69 -3.92 8.37
N TYR A 29 8.62 -4.20 7.62
CA TYR A 29 8.29 -3.53 6.36
C TYR A 29 8.27 -1.99 6.53
N TYR A 30 7.90 -1.53 7.72
CA TYR A 30 7.93 -0.12 8.11
C TYR A 30 9.35 0.44 8.26
N ASN A 31 10.27 -0.30 8.90
CA ASN A 31 11.65 0.14 9.13
C ASN A 31 12.49 0.05 7.85
N ILE A 32 12.37 -1.05 7.10
CA ILE A 32 13.18 -1.30 5.89
C ILE A 32 12.90 -0.28 4.79
N SER A 33 11.66 0.19 4.65
CA SER A 33 11.30 1.14 3.60
C SER A 33 11.84 2.55 3.88
N ASN A 34 11.83 3.00 5.13
CA ASN A 34 12.37 4.29 5.55
C ASN A 34 13.90 4.28 5.60
N GLU A 35 14.52 3.21 6.09
CA GLU A 35 15.98 3.03 6.07
C GLU A 35 16.52 2.99 4.64
N ARG A 36 15.87 2.23 3.73
CA ARG A 36 16.33 2.18 2.34
C ARG A 36 16.24 3.53 1.63
N LYS A 37 15.18 4.30 1.88
CA LYS A 37 15.03 5.65 1.33
C LYS A 37 16.13 6.58 1.84
N THR A 38 16.35 6.60 3.16
CA THR A 38 17.36 7.46 3.79
C THR A 38 18.77 7.10 3.37
N THR A 39 19.12 5.81 3.29
CA THR A 39 20.42 5.34 2.78
C THR A 39 20.66 5.75 1.33
N LEU A 40 19.67 5.56 0.43
CA LEU A 40 19.80 5.96 -0.97
C LEU A 40 19.97 7.49 -1.12
N THR A 41 19.29 8.28 -0.30
CA THR A 41 19.45 9.74 -0.27
C THR A 41 20.85 10.13 0.19
N LYS A 42 21.36 9.50 1.26
CA LYS A 42 22.70 9.77 1.78
C LYS A 42 23.79 9.45 0.75
N GLU A 43 23.71 8.29 0.11
CA GLU A 43 24.65 7.92 -0.95
C GLU A 43 24.60 8.88 -2.14
N ALA A 44 23.42 9.39 -2.50
CA ALA A 44 23.29 10.36 -3.58
C ALA A 44 23.94 11.71 -3.24
N ILE A 45 23.81 12.17 -1.98
CA ILE A 45 24.45 13.38 -1.47
C ILE A 45 25.98 13.21 -1.47
N GLU A 46 26.49 12.10 -0.95
CA GLU A 46 27.94 11.83 -0.91
C GLU A 46 28.56 11.78 -2.32
N ARG A 47 27.85 11.19 -3.30
CA ARG A 47 28.29 11.21 -4.70
C ARG A 47 28.30 12.61 -5.27
N PHE A 48 27.27 13.40 -4.99
CA PHE A 48 27.19 14.79 -5.43
C PHE A 48 28.33 15.63 -4.87
N GLU A 49 28.59 15.56 -3.56
CA GLU A 49 29.67 16.29 -2.90
C GLU A 49 31.05 15.91 -3.46
N ARG A 50 31.26 14.62 -3.75
CA ARG A 50 32.51 14.14 -4.37
C ARG A 50 32.69 14.68 -5.78
N ASP A 51 31.65 14.61 -6.61
CA ASP A 51 31.74 15.07 -8.00
C ASP A 51 31.93 16.58 -8.09
N VAL A 52 31.36 17.35 -7.14
CA VAL A 52 31.64 18.79 -6.97
C VAL A 52 33.11 19.02 -6.61
N SER A 53 33.65 18.25 -5.65
CA SER A 53 35.06 18.35 -5.25
C SER A 53 36.03 17.97 -6.37
N ASP A 54 35.64 17.02 -7.23
CA ASP A 54 36.43 16.55 -8.37
C ASP A 54 36.33 17.48 -9.59
N GLY A 55 35.51 18.54 -9.53
CA GLY A 55 35.29 19.48 -10.64
C GLY A 55 34.56 18.88 -11.84
N LYS A 56 33.78 17.80 -11.63
CA LYS A 56 33.00 17.15 -12.69
C LYS A 56 31.76 17.97 -13.04
N GLU A 57 31.29 17.78 -14.27
CA GLU A 57 30.02 18.35 -14.71
C GLU A 57 28.84 17.74 -13.93
N ILE A 58 28.03 18.60 -13.32
CA ILE A 58 26.92 18.19 -12.46
C ILE A 58 25.63 18.08 -13.28
N ILE A 59 25.14 16.85 -13.45
CA ILE A 59 23.84 16.56 -14.07
C ILE A 59 22.89 16.07 -12.99
N ALA A 60 21.86 16.86 -12.65
CA ALA A 60 20.93 16.58 -11.57
C ALA A 60 20.30 15.17 -11.64
N GLY A 61 20.01 14.68 -12.85
CA GLY A 61 19.45 13.35 -13.08
C GLY A 61 20.30 12.18 -12.58
N ASN A 62 21.62 12.36 -12.41
CA ASN A 62 22.52 11.30 -11.93
C ASN A 62 22.39 11.03 -10.43
N TYR A 63 21.81 11.97 -9.68
CA TYR A 63 21.63 11.86 -8.22
C TYR A 63 20.18 11.55 -7.82
N LEU A 64 19.25 11.59 -8.78
CA LEU A 64 17.84 11.26 -8.56
C LEU A 64 17.61 9.76 -8.80
N THR A 65 16.88 9.11 -7.88
CA THR A 65 16.41 7.74 -8.09
C THR A 65 15.37 7.71 -9.21
N LYS A 66 15.59 6.87 -10.23
CA LYS A 66 14.61 6.63 -11.30
C LYS A 66 13.27 6.18 -10.72
N GLU A 67 12.18 6.79 -11.19
CA GLU A 67 10.83 6.37 -10.82
C GLU A 67 10.61 4.91 -11.27
N LYS A 68 10.17 4.07 -10.33
CA LYS A 68 9.82 2.68 -10.67
C LYS A 68 8.51 2.70 -11.45
N ASN A 69 8.56 2.17 -12.67
CA ASN A 69 7.34 1.96 -13.45
C ASN A 69 6.60 0.71 -12.94
N TYR A 70 5.47 0.93 -12.27
CA TYR A 70 4.62 -0.15 -11.76
C TYR A 70 3.59 -0.64 -12.77
N ASN A 71 3.69 -0.32 -14.06
CA ASN A 71 2.77 -0.79 -15.11
C ASN A 71 3.00 -2.26 -15.48
N ASN A 72 2.71 -3.16 -14.55
CA ASN A 72 2.77 -4.61 -14.76
C ASN A 72 1.41 -5.27 -14.47
N SER A 73 1.28 -6.54 -14.86
CA SER A 73 0.03 -7.30 -14.71
C SER A 73 -0.44 -7.38 -13.25
N LEU A 74 0.50 -7.50 -12.31
CA LEU A 74 0.21 -7.55 -10.87
C LEU A 74 -0.39 -6.22 -10.38
N SER A 75 0.16 -5.08 -10.78
CA SER A 75 -0.37 -3.77 -10.40
C SER A 75 -1.73 -3.51 -11.04
N LYS A 76 -1.94 -3.90 -12.31
CA LYS A 76 -3.25 -3.79 -12.97
C LYS A 76 -4.31 -4.62 -12.25
N MET A 77 -3.95 -5.84 -11.83
CA MET A 77 -4.82 -6.69 -11.03
C MET A 77 -5.13 -6.07 -9.67
N GLY A 78 -4.13 -5.52 -8.99
CA GLY A 78 -4.30 -4.81 -7.72
C GLY A 78 -5.23 -3.60 -7.85
N LEU A 79 -5.09 -2.81 -8.91
CA LEU A 79 -5.99 -1.69 -9.20
C LEU A 79 -7.43 -2.15 -9.45
N GLY A 80 -7.62 -3.26 -10.18
CA GLY A 80 -8.94 -3.84 -10.40
C GLY A 80 -9.61 -4.30 -9.09
N ILE A 81 -8.87 -5.00 -8.23
CA ILE A 81 -9.35 -5.42 -6.92
C ILE A 81 -9.68 -4.21 -6.04
N SER A 82 -8.81 -3.20 -6.02
CA SER A 82 -9.03 -1.97 -5.25
C SER A 82 -10.30 -1.24 -5.70
N ARG A 83 -10.56 -1.19 -7.02
CA ARG A 83 -11.77 -0.58 -7.56
C ARG A 83 -13.02 -1.36 -7.17
N LEU A 84 -13.00 -2.69 -7.25
CA LEU A 84 -14.12 -3.54 -6.83
C LEU A 84 -14.44 -3.38 -5.34
N ILE A 85 -13.41 -3.31 -4.49
CA ILE A 85 -13.58 -3.05 -3.05
C ILE A 85 -14.18 -1.66 -2.83
N GLY A 86 -13.68 -0.63 -3.51
CA GLY A 86 -14.19 0.73 -3.41
C GLY A 86 -15.67 0.83 -3.80
N GLU A 87 -16.04 0.31 -4.98
CA GLU A 87 -17.42 0.30 -5.46
C GLU A 87 -18.36 -0.49 -4.52
N GLY A 88 -17.87 -1.61 -3.96
CA GLY A 88 -18.61 -2.40 -2.98
C GLY A 88 -18.84 -1.64 -1.66
N PHE A 89 -17.81 -0.95 -1.17
CA PHE A 89 -17.88 -0.15 0.05
C PHE A 89 -18.81 1.05 -0.11
N ASP A 90 -18.70 1.79 -1.21
CA ASP A 90 -19.58 2.92 -1.53
C ASP A 90 -21.05 2.48 -1.58
N LYS A 91 -21.34 1.32 -2.18
CA LYS A 91 -22.69 0.78 -2.22
C LYS A 91 -23.20 0.44 -0.83
N MET A 92 -22.38 -0.21 0.00
CA MET A 92 -22.73 -0.57 1.37
C MET A 92 -23.04 0.68 2.21
N ILE A 93 -22.16 1.69 2.17
CA ILE A 93 -22.31 2.94 2.92
C ILE A 93 -23.55 3.71 2.46
N ASN A 94 -23.78 3.82 1.15
CA ASN A 94 -24.99 4.46 0.62
C ASN A 94 -26.27 3.74 1.07
N THR A 95 -26.26 2.41 1.16
CA THR A 95 -27.40 1.66 1.71
C THR A 95 -27.62 1.97 3.18
N ILE A 96 -26.56 1.96 4.00
CA ILE A 96 -26.67 2.30 5.43
C ILE A 96 -27.22 3.72 5.61
N PHE A 97 -26.69 4.70 4.89
CA PHE A 97 -27.15 6.09 4.99
C PHE A 97 -28.61 6.26 4.55
N LYS A 98 -29.06 5.57 3.49
CA LYS A 98 -30.47 5.60 3.08
C LYS A 98 -31.41 5.05 4.14
N GLU A 99 -31.03 3.95 4.80
CA GLU A 99 -31.84 3.38 5.89
C GLU A 99 -31.88 4.32 7.10
N VAL A 100 -30.76 4.97 7.44
CA VAL A 100 -30.70 5.98 8.50
C VAL A 100 -31.57 7.20 8.14
N GLU A 101 -31.48 7.72 6.93
CA GLU A 101 -32.29 8.84 6.46
C GLU A 101 -33.79 8.51 6.54
N LYS A 102 -34.17 7.30 6.14
CA LYS A 102 -35.55 6.81 6.22
C LYS A 102 -36.04 6.69 7.67
N ALA A 103 -35.19 6.28 8.59
CA ALA A 103 -35.52 6.17 10.02
C ALA A 103 -35.65 7.54 10.71
N ILE A 104 -34.95 8.57 10.24
CA ILE A 104 -35.03 9.94 10.77
C ILE A 104 -36.25 10.69 10.21
N ARG A 105 -36.67 10.38 8.97
CA ARG A 105 -37.84 11.00 8.32
C ARG A 105 -39.19 10.37 8.69
N ASN A 106 -39.20 9.23 9.38
CA ASN A 106 -40.39 8.57 9.95
C ASN A 106 -40.56 8.96 11.42
#